data_AF-B0S464-F1
#
_entry.id   AF-B0S464-F1
#
_cell.length_a   1.000
_cell.length_b   1.000
_cell.length_c   1.000
_cell.angle_alpha   90.00
_cell.angle_beta   90.00
_cell.angle_gamma   90.00
#
_symmetry.space_group_name_H-M   'P 1'
#
loop_
_entity.id
_entity.type
_entity.pdbx_description
1 polymer ?
#
loop_
_entity_poly.entity_id
_entity_poly.type
_entity_poly.pdbx_seq_one_letter_code
_entity_poly.pdbx_strand_id
1 'polypeptide(L)'
;MKDFSARVSSEEVDRLLDYVYKNDYEIYCANGCMSDFYIINTENLKVCKRRKPRKYTVLYYVPINCWEDELYILQTDNLDKVIDYAMRYGLEEDDINLLKC
;
A
#
# COMPACT_ATOMS: atom_id res chain seq x y z
N MET A 1 0.74 13.37 -13.87
CA MET A 1 0.63 13.91 -12.49
C MET A 1 1.51 13.05 -11.59
N LYS A 2 2.34 13.62 -10.71
CA LYS A 2 3.35 12.84 -9.96
C LYS A 2 2.70 11.97 -8.87
N ASP A 3 3.18 10.74 -8.72
CA ASP A 3 2.85 9.88 -7.58
C ASP A 3 3.26 10.55 -6.26
N PHE A 4 2.61 10.15 -5.17
CA PHE A 4 3.06 10.51 -3.82
C PHE A 4 3.76 9.31 -3.20
N SER A 5 4.97 9.53 -2.68
CA SER A 5 5.69 8.57 -1.86
C SER A 5 6.27 9.29 -0.66
N ALA A 6 6.16 8.69 0.52
CA ALA A 6 6.73 9.20 1.76
C ALA A 6 7.07 8.05 2.71
N ARG A 7 8.09 8.26 3.54
CA ARG A 7 8.36 7.40 4.70
C ARG A 7 7.27 7.64 5.74
N VAL A 8 6.83 6.58 6.41
CA VAL A 8 5.81 6.60 7.46
C VAL A 8 6.28 5.79 8.68
N SER A 9 5.77 6.10 9.86
CA SER A 9 6.01 5.29 11.06
C SER A 9 5.04 4.11 11.14
N SER A 10 5.37 3.10 11.97
CA SER A 10 4.44 2.00 12.27
C SER A 10 3.12 2.51 12.85
N GLU A 11 3.16 3.50 13.76
CA GLU A 11 1.94 4.09 14.32
C GLU A 11 1.04 4.75 13.26
N GLU A 12 1.64 5.38 12.23
CA GLU A 12 0.88 5.97 11.12
C GLU A 12 0.24 4.88 10.25
N VAL A 13 0.94 3.77 10.05
CA VAL A 13 0.42 2.59 9.35
C VAL A 13 -0.73 1.97 10.12
N ASP A 14 -0.58 1.72 11.42
CA ASP A 14 -1.63 1.12 12.25
C ASP A 14 -2.91 1.97 12.24
N ARG A 15 -2.76 3.31 12.36
CA ARG A 15 -3.90 4.23 12.28
C ARG A 15 -4.57 4.20 10.90
N LEU A 16 -3.80 4.05 9.83
CA LEU A 16 -4.33 3.93 8.48
C LEU A 16 -5.09 2.61 8.31
N LEU A 17 -4.50 1.49 8.73
CA LEU A 17 -5.14 0.17 8.65
C LEU A 17 -6.43 0.14 9.48
N ASP A 18 -6.40 0.65 10.71
CA ASP A 18 -7.60 0.82 11.55
C ASP A 18 -8.70 1.60 10.84
N TYR A 19 -8.34 2.70 10.16
CA TYR A 19 -9.29 3.50 9.40
C TYR A 19 -9.86 2.69 8.22
N VAL A 20 -9.01 1.99 7.49
CA VAL A 20 -9.36 1.22 6.30
C VAL A 20 -10.31 0.07 6.67
N TYR A 21 -9.99 -0.68 7.72
CA TYR A 21 -10.87 -1.72 8.27
C TYR A 21 -12.21 -1.17 8.76
N LYS A 22 -12.22 -0.03 9.47
CA LYS A 22 -13.46 0.59 9.96
C LYS A 22 -14.41 1.05 8.86
N ASN A 23 -13.88 1.33 7.67
CA ASN A 23 -14.64 1.85 6.54
C ASN A 23 -14.83 0.81 5.42
N ASP A 24 -14.52 -0.47 5.68
CA ASP A 24 -14.75 -1.59 4.77
C ASP A 24 -14.10 -1.40 3.38
N TYR A 25 -12.89 -0.84 3.37
CA TYR A 25 -12.09 -0.74 2.16
C TYR A 25 -11.47 -2.10 1.83
N GLU A 26 -11.30 -2.35 0.53
CA GLU A 26 -10.65 -3.56 0.03
C GLU A 26 -9.13 -3.49 0.25
N ILE A 27 -8.61 -4.52 0.93
CA ILE A 27 -7.19 -4.67 1.28
C ILE A 27 -6.72 -6.03 0.75
N TYR A 28 -5.59 -6.01 0.05
CA TYR A 28 -4.82 -7.19 -0.30
C TYR A 28 -3.54 -7.17 0.52
N CYS A 29 -3.21 -8.29 1.17
CA CYS A 29 -2.01 -8.40 1.97
C CYS A 29 -1.15 -9.60 1.55
N ALA A 30 0.16 -9.38 1.48
CA ALA A 30 1.13 -10.46 1.40
C ALA A 30 1.85 -10.51 2.76
N ASN A 31 1.65 -11.60 3.50
CA ASN A 31 2.25 -11.79 4.81
C ASN A 31 3.74 -12.14 4.66
N GLY A 32 4.60 -11.25 5.14
CA GLY A 32 6.04 -11.50 5.23
C GLY A 32 6.44 -11.90 6.65
N CYS A 33 7.41 -12.80 6.82
CA CYS A 33 7.88 -13.22 8.17
C CYS A 33 8.34 -12.06 9.08
N MET A 34 8.68 -10.89 8.52
CA MET A 34 9.14 -9.72 9.28
C MET A 34 8.37 -8.43 8.98
N SER A 35 7.55 -8.39 7.93
CA SER A 35 7.05 -7.13 7.36
C SER A 35 5.93 -7.43 6.36
N ASP A 36 4.71 -7.04 6.69
CA ASP A 36 3.54 -7.27 5.85
C ASP A 36 3.43 -6.23 4.74
N PHE A 37 3.18 -6.68 3.52
CA PHE A 37 2.92 -5.80 2.39
C PHE A 37 1.41 -5.62 2.22
N TYR A 38 0.96 -4.38 2.04
CA TYR A 38 -0.47 -4.07 1.87
C TYR A 38 -0.72 -3.25 0.61
N ILE A 39 -1.74 -3.65 -0.16
CA ILE A 39 -2.35 -2.84 -1.22
C ILE A 39 -3.78 -2.55 -0.81
N ILE A 40 -4.12 -1.28 -0.79
CA ILE A 40 -5.45 -0.82 -0.41
C ILE A 40 -6.07 -0.15 -1.63
N ASN A 41 -7.25 -0.63 -2.03
CA ASN A 41 -8.07 0.04 -3.03
C ASN A 41 -8.74 1.25 -2.36
N THR A 42 -8.07 2.38 -2.47
CA THR A 42 -8.48 3.65 -1.86
C THR A 42 -9.27 4.51 -2.83
N GLU A 43 -9.94 3.91 -3.81
CA GLU A 43 -10.86 4.63 -4.67
C GLU A 43 -11.85 5.41 -3.79
N ASN A 44 -11.82 6.75 -3.89
CA ASN A 44 -12.58 7.72 -3.07
C ASN A 44 -12.01 8.12 -1.69
N LEU A 45 -10.80 7.69 -1.28
CA LEU A 45 -10.19 8.08 0.00
C LEU A 45 -9.39 9.40 -0.09
N LYS A 46 -9.77 10.41 0.71
CA LYS A 46 -8.93 11.61 0.93
C LYS A 46 -7.96 11.40 2.10
N VAL A 47 -6.80 10.79 1.84
CA VAL A 47 -5.73 10.64 2.86
C VAL A 47 -5.10 11.97 3.27
N CYS A 48 -5.12 12.98 2.39
CA CYS A 48 -4.53 14.29 2.65
C CYS A 48 -5.46 15.43 2.19
N LYS A 49 -5.78 16.37 3.07
CA LYS A 49 -6.65 17.54 2.77
C LYS A 49 -6.20 18.36 1.55
N ARG A 50 -4.91 18.34 1.21
CA ARG A 50 -4.31 19.16 0.14
C ARG A 50 -3.90 18.38 -1.11
N ARG A 51 -4.13 17.05 -1.16
CA ARG A 51 -3.79 16.23 -2.32
C ARG A 51 -5.03 15.55 -2.88
N LYS A 52 -5.06 15.39 -4.20
CA LYS A 52 -6.12 14.62 -4.87
C LYS A 52 -6.07 13.17 -4.34
N PRO A 53 -7.22 12.57 -4.00
CA PRO A 53 -7.33 11.12 -3.79
C PRO A 53 -6.67 10.33 -4.91
N ARG A 54 -6.08 9.20 -4.55
CA ARG A 54 -5.50 8.24 -5.49
C ARG A 54 -6.24 6.91 -5.39
N LYS A 55 -6.32 6.19 -6.50
CA LYS A 55 -7.01 4.91 -6.55
C LYS A 55 -6.36 3.86 -5.65
N TYR A 56 -5.03 3.83 -5.60
CA TYR A 56 -4.31 2.83 -4.82
C TYR A 56 -3.42 3.46 -3.76
N THR A 57 -3.39 2.83 -2.59
CA THR A 57 -2.41 3.08 -1.53
C THR A 57 -1.65 1.80 -1.27
N VAL A 58 -0.33 1.84 -1.42
CA VAL A 58 0.57 0.70 -1.22
C VAL A 58 1.44 0.99 -0.01
N LEU A 59 1.47 0.05 0.95
CA LEU A 59 2.36 0.06 2.10
C LEU A 59 3.41 -1.01 1.87
N TYR A 60 4.67 -0.59 1.88
CA TYR A 60 5.79 -1.48 1.59
C TYR A 60 7.01 -1.10 2.41
N TYR A 61 7.86 -2.09 2.62
CA TYR A 61 9.10 -1.94 3.34
C TYR A 61 10.25 -1.79 2.35
N VAL A 62 11.16 -0.87 2.64
CA VAL A 62 12.41 -0.68 1.90
C VAL A 62 13.55 -1.09 2.81
N PRO A 63 14.30 -2.16 2.47
CA PRO A 63 15.46 -2.56 3.26
C PRO A 63 16.54 -1.49 3.16
N ILE A 64 16.99 -0.99 4.32
CA ILE A 64 18.13 -0.07 4.40
C ILE A 64 19.42 -0.88 4.46
N ASN A 65 19.40 -1.93 5.28
CA ASN A 65 20.52 -2.83 5.53
C ASN A 65 20.00 -4.21 5.98
N CYS A 66 20.88 -5.09 6.46
CA CYS A 66 20.51 -6.45 6.88
C CYS A 66 19.79 -6.55 8.23
N TRP A 67 19.57 -5.43 8.93
CA TRP A 67 18.96 -5.38 10.27
C TRP A 67 17.76 -4.43 10.36
N GLU A 68 17.58 -3.56 9.36
CA GLU A 68 16.64 -2.45 9.42
C GLU A 68 15.90 -2.26 8.09
N ASP A 69 14.59 -2.11 8.22
CA ASP A 69 13.67 -1.77 7.14
C ASP A 69 12.99 -0.43 7.44
N GLU A 70 12.72 0.34 6.40
CA GLU A 70 11.90 1.55 6.47
C GLU A 70 10.52 1.33 5.85
N LEU A 71 9.49 1.83 6.52
CA LEU A 71 8.12 1.81 6.03
C LEU A 71 7.86 2.98 5.10
N TYR A 72 7.27 2.68 3.94
CA TYR A 72 6.88 3.66 2.95
C TYR A 72 5.41 3.49 2.55
N ILE A 73 4.78 4.63 2.25
CA ILE A 73 3.48 4.71 1.60
C ILE A 73 3.66 5.23 0.17
N LEU A 74 3.06 4.56 -0.80
CA LEU A 74 2.93 5.02 -2.18
C LEU A 74 1.45 5.22 -2.49
N GLN A 75 1.09 6.39 -2.99
CA GLN A 75 -0.24 6.66 -3.53
C GLN A 75 -0.16 6.94 -5.03
N THR A 76 -0.84 6.10 -5.82
CA THR A 76 -0.79 6.15 -7.28
C THR A 76 -2.13 5.77 -7.90
N ASP A 77 -2.35 6.22 -9.13
CA ASP A 77 -3.46 5.78 -9.98
C ASP A 77 -2.98 4.74 -11.02
N ASN A 78 -1.68 4.42 -11.05
CA ASN A 78 -1.08 3.53 -12.02
C ASN A 78 -1.15 2.07 -11.54
N LEU A 79 -2.06 1.30 -12.15
CA LEU A 79 -2.25 -0.12 -11.84
C LEU A 79 -1.02 -0.98 -12.19
N ASP A 80 -0.37 -0.74 -13.34
CA ASP A 80 0.83 -1.50 -13.74
C ASP A 80 1.91 -1.40 -12.66
N LYS A 81 2.09 -0.21 -12.12
CA LYS A 81 3.02 0.02 -11.00
C LYS A 81 2.60 -0.72 -9.73
N VAL A 82 1.31 -0.81 -9.43
CA VAL A 82 0.82 -1.55 -8.25
C VAL A 82 1.04 -3.05 -8.44
N ILE A 83 0.79 -3.56 -9.65
CA ILE A 83 1.04 -4.96 -10.01
C ILE A 83 2.54 -5.29 -9.89
N ASP A 84 3.43 -4.41 -10.35
CA ASP A 84 4.88 -4.59 -10.20
C ASP A 84 5.29 -4.74 -8.72
N TYR A 85 4.67 -3.96 -7.82
CA TYR A 85 4.89 -4.10 -6.37
C TYR A 85 4.29 -5.40 -5.85
N ALA A 86 3.06 -5.75 -6.25
CA ALA A 86 2.41 -6.98 -5.84
C ALA A 86 3.26 -8.23 -6.17
N MET A 87 3.79 -8.30 -7.40
CA MET A 87 4.69 -9.38 -7.83
C MET A 87 6.00 -9.37 -7.03
N ARG A 88 6.58 -8.19 -6.79
CA ARG A 88 7.86 -8.06 -6.07
C ARG A 88 7.77 -8.51 -4.62
N TYR A 89 6.65 -8.22 -3.94
CA TYR A 89 6.44 -8.56 -2.54
C TYR A 89 5.67 -9.87 -2.34
N GLY A 90 5.43 -10.63 -3.42
CA GLY A 90 4.91 -11.99 -3.35
C GLY A 90 3.43 -12.09 -3.04
N LEU A 91 2.61 -11.13 -3.48
CA LEU A 91 1.16 -11.26 -3.44
C LEU A 91 0.71 -12.42 -4.33
N GLU A 92 -0.33 -13.16 -3.91
CA GLU A 92 -0.82 -14.31 -4.65
C GLU A 92 -1.38 -13.91 -6.03
N GLU A 93 -1.28 -14.81 -7.01
CA GLU A 93 -1.72 -14.53 -8.38
C GLU A 93 -3.22 -14.24 -8.46
N ASP A 94 -4.02 -14.88 -7.60
CA ASP A 94 -5.46 -14.64 -7.51
C ASP A 94 -5.77 -13.21 -7.05
N ASP A 95 -5.07 -12.70 -6.03
CA ASP A 95 -5.19 -11.31 -5.57
C ASP A 95 -4.71 -10.31 -6.63
N ILE A 96 -3.64 -10.63 -7.36
CA ILE A 96 -3.17 -9.81 -8.49
C ILE A 96 -4.22 -9.75 -9.61
N ASN A 97 -4.97 -10.83 -9.83
CA ASN A 97 -6.04 -10.84 -10.83
C ASN A 97 -7.24 -10.02 -10.38
N LEU A 98 -7.57 -10.01 -9.09
CA LEU A 98 -8.61 -9.14 -8.53
C LEU A 98 -8.29 -7.65 -8.73
N LEU A 99 -7.02 -7.26 -8.64
CA LEU A 99 -6.58 -5.87 -8.94
C LEU A 99 -6.82 -5.43 -10.40
N LYS A 100 -6.99 -6.38 -11.34
CA LYS A 100 -7.22 -6.10 -12.77
C LYS A 100 -8.71 -6.05 -13.14
N CYS A 101 -9.59 -6.54 -12.29
CA CYS A 101 -11.04 -6.58 -12.50
C CYS A 101 -11.70 -5.21 -12.29
#